data_AF-A0A2T0ZXQ3-F1
#
_entry.id   AF-A0A2T0ZXQ3-F1
#
_cell.length_a   1.000
_cell.length_b   1.000
_cell.length_c   1.000
_cell.angle_alpha   90.00
_cell.angle_beta   90.00
_cell.angle_gamma   90.00
#
_symmetry.space_group_name_H-M   'P 1'
#
loop_
_entity.id
_entity.type
_entity.pdbx_description
1 polymer ?
#
loop_
_entity_poly.entity_id
_entity_poly.type
_entity_poly.pdbx_seq_one_letter_code
_entity_poly.pdbx_strand_id
1 'polypeptide(L)'
;MSRIAFEMRDQMDDLSEADFKDTMGLSKSEFRDYLRTAADQEDNCLAQEGEPAPNFAAHTLNAEGSISSGLLNLSDLRGAPVSLIFGCYTCPVFRRQSDRMKQLIKHYDGRVQFVFVYVLEAHPTDGWNTESNRATGVMYAQTINLEDRAKVANDWRSAYEFENPVVLDWPDNRINADYAGEPERLYVLDGDGIVTFKSEQGPYYDNHLEDWAAALEKVVLSN
;
A
#
# COMPACT_ATOMS: atom_id res chain seq x y z
N MET A 1 14.90 7.47 -10.66
CA MET A 1 14.17 6.34 -11.29
C MET A 1 14.58 5.06 -10.58
N SER A 2 13.62 4.32 -10.02
CA SER A 2 13.88 3.00 -9.44
C SER A 2 14.45 2.06 -10.50
N ARG A 3 15.28 1.09 -10.09
CA ARG A 3 15.81 0.01 -10.97
C ARG A 3 14.69 -0.71 -11.73
N ILE A 4 13.50 -0.67 -11.16
CA ILE A 4 12.30 -1.32 -11.63
C ILE A 4 11.62 -0.61 -12.79
N ALA A 5 11.46 0.72 -12.69
CA ALA A 5 10.95 1.52 -13.81
C ALA A 5 11.86 1.39 -15.05
N PHE A 6 13.12 1.01 -14.83
CA PHE A 6 14.09 0.69 -15.88
C PHE A 6 13.86 -0.71 -16.48
N GLU A 7 13.74 -1.77 -15.67
CA GLU A 7 13.53 -3.14 -16.15
C GLU A 7 12.19 -3.33 -16.89
N MET A 8 11.09 -2.75 -16.38
CA MET A 8 9.79 -2.83 -17.06
C MET A 8 9.75 -2.01 -18.35
N ARG A 9 10.57 -0.96 -18.43
CA ARG A 9 10.72 -0.17 -19.65
C ARG A 9 11.44 -0.95 -20.73
N ASP A 10 12.48 -1.71 -20.39
CA ASP A 10 13.19 -2.58 -21.32
C ASP A 10 12.26 -3.67 -21.88
N GLN A 11 11.49 -4.35 -21.01
CA GLN A 11 10.50 -5.35 -21.44
C GLN A 11 9.38 -4.75 -22.30
N MET A 12 8.97 -3.51 -22.03
CA MET A 12 7.98 -2.79 -22.82
C MET A 12 8.52 -2.46 -24.22
N ASP A 13 9.81 -2.11 -24.35
CA ASP A 13 10.40 -1.73 -25.64
C ASP A 13 10.51 -2.92 -26.61
N ASP A 14 10.59 -4.15 -26.09
CA ASP A 14 10.64 -5.39 -26.87
C ASP A 14 9.29 -5.85 -27.46
N LEU A 15 8.16 -5.45 -26.86
CA LEU A 15 6.82 -5.82 -27.34
C LEU A 15 6.32 -4.88 -28.44
N SER A 16 5.45 -5.33 -29.35
CA SER A 16 4.71 -4.38 -30.20
C SER A 16 3.66 -3.61 -29.38
N GLU A 17 3.15 -2.48 -29.88
CA GLU A 17 2.06 -1.76 -29.19
C GLU A 17 0.82 -2.65 -29.01
N ALA A 18 0.52 -3.49 -30.01
CA ALA A 18 -0.62 -4.41 -29.97
C ALA A 18 -0.42 -5.50 -28.91
N ASP A 19 0.75 -6.14 -28.89
CA ASP A 19 1.06 -7.20 -27.93
C ASP A 19 1.16 -6.66 -26.50
N PHE A 20 1.73 -5.47 -26.33
CA PHE A 20 1.77 -4.80 -25.03
C PHE A 20 0.36 -4.49 -24.52
N LYS A 21 -0.50 -3.96 -25.40
CA LYS A 21 -1.89 -3.65 -25.04
C LYS A 21 -2.70 -4.90 -24.72
N ASP A 22 -2.50 -5.98 -25.44
CA ASP A 22 -3.14 -7.28 -25.17
C ASP A 22 -2.68 -7.84 -23.81
N THR A 23 -1.39 -7.74 -23.51
CA THR A 23 -0.79 -8.26 -22.27
C THR A 23 -1.15 -7.42 -21.05
N MET A 24 -1.01 -6.11 -21.13
CA MET A 24 -1.11 -5.20 -19.98
C MET A 24 -2.51 -4.62 -19.81
N GLY A 25 -3.31 -4.60 -20.87
CA GLY A 25 -4.63 -3.95 -20.89
C GLY A 25 -4.58 -2.43 -21.01
N LEU A 26 -3.43 -1.84 -21.34
CA LEU A 26 -3.23 -0.41 -21.59
C LEU A 26 -2.19 -0.16 -22.69
N SER A 27 -2.15 1.05 -23.24
CA SER A 27 -1.13 1.48 -24.19
C SER A 27 0.22 1.71 -23.52
N LYS A 28 1.30 1.68 -24.31
CA LYS A 28 2.64 2.02 -23.80
C LYS A 28 2.73 3.46 -23.29
N SER A 29 1.96 4.39 -23.85
CA SER A 29 1.93 5.78 -23.37
C SER A 29 1.31 5.88 -21.97
N GLU A 30 0.16 5.23 -21.76
CA GLU A 30 -0.48 5.18 -20.44
C GLU A 30 0.44 4.54 -19.39
N PHE A 31 1.23 3.52 -19.80
CA PHE A 31 2.15 2.86 -18.89
C PHE A 31 3.33 3.73 -18.52
N ARG A 32 3.88 4.48 -19.48
CA ARG A 32 4.93 5.48 -19.22
C ARG A 32 4.44 6.59 -18.30
N ASP A 33 3.19 7.00 -18.45
CA ASP A 33 2.58 8.01 -17.59
C ASP A 33 2.44 7.48 -16.15
N TYR A 34 1.98 6.24 -15.99
CA TYR A 34 1.96 5.53 -14.71
C TYR A 34 3.36 5.47 -14.07
N LEU A 35 4.39 5.05 -14.81
CA LEU A 35 5.76 4.99 -14.31
C LEU A 35 6.31 6.37 -13.91
N ARG A 36 5.94 7.43 -14.63
CA ARG A 36 6.34 8.80 -14.27
C ARG A 36 5.65 9.26 -13.00
N THR A 37 4.35 9.02 -12.84
CA THR A 37 3.62 9.33 -11.61
C THR A 37 4.23 8.61 -10.41
N ALA A 38 4.57 7.32 -10.55
CA ALA A 38 5.24 6.56 -9.51
C ALA A 38 6.61 7.16 -9.14
N ALA A 39 7.41 7.55 -10.15
CA ALA A 39 8.69 8.21 -9.92
C ALA A 39 8.52 9.58 -9.23
N ASP A 40 7.55 10.39 -9.64
CA ASP A 40 7.26 11.68 -9.02
C ASP A 40 6.80 11.50 -7.56
N GLN A 41 6.02 10.47 -7.25
CA GLN A 41 5.65 10.12 -5.88
C GLN A 41 6.88 9.77 -5.04
N GLU A 42 7.79 8.93 -5.56
CA GLU A 42 9.02 8.57 -4.86
C GLU A 42 9.88 9.81 -4.56
N ASP A 43 10.07 10.68 -5.54
CA ASP A 43 10.90 11.88 -5.43
C ASP A 43 10.31 12.89 -4.42
N ASN A 44 8.98 12.90 -4.22
CA ASN A 44 8.28 13.77 -3.28
C ASN A 44 8.01 13.13 -1.90
N CYS A 45 8.37 11.86 -1.71
CA CYS A 45 8.11 11.13 -0.48
C CYS A 45 8.78 11.80 0.73
N LEU A 46 8.01 12.11 1.77
CA LEU A 46 8.52 12.71 3.01
C LEU A 46 8.97 11.65 4.01
N ALA A 47 8.37 10.46 3.98
CA ALA A 47 8.73 9.34 4.85
C ALA A 47 10.03 8.65 4.39
N GLN A 48 11.17 9.08 4.93
CA GLN A 48 12.51 8.58 4.57
C GLN A 48 13.16 7.85 5.76
N GLU A 49 13.93 6.79 5.49
CA GLU A 49 14.65 6.05 6.52
C GLU A 49 15.61 6.95 7.31
N GLY A 50 15.63 6.78 8.64
CA GLY A 50 16.41 7.59 9.57
C GLY A 50 15.73 8.90 9.99
N GLU A 51 14.62 9.27 9.36
CA GLU A 51 13.87 10.49 9.67
C GLU A 51 12.57 10.20 10.44
N PRO A 52 12.02 11.18 11.18
CA PRO A 52 10.69 11.05 11.77
C PRO A 52 9.62 10.81 10.71
N ALA A 53 8.76 9.83 10.94
CA ALA A 53 7.64 9.55 10.04
C ALA A 53 6.65 10.73 10.01
N PRO A 54 6.19 11.19 8.82
CA PRO A 54 5.17 12.23 8.70
C PRO A 54 3.93 11.88 9.53
N ASN A 55 3.56 12.76 10.45
CA ASN A 55 2.42 12.48 11.32
C ASN A 55 1.10 12.62 10.56
N PHE A 56 0.14 11.76 10.83
CA PHE A 56 -1.22 11.87 10.31
C PHE A 56 -2.27 11.58 11.39
N ALA A 57 -3.47 12.09 11.13
CA ALA A 57 -4.68 11.77 11.87
C ALA A 57 -5.78 11.41 10.87
N ALA A 58 -6.39 10.24 11.01
CA ALA A 58 -7.35 9.75 10.02
C ALA A 58 -8.38 8.81 10.62
N HIS A 59 -9.53 8.71 9.93
CA HIS A 59 -10.56 7.76 10.29
C HIS A 59 -10.09 6.33 10.06
N THR A 60 -10.61 5.41 10.85
CA THR A 60 -10.43 3.97 10.65
C THR A 60 -11.76 3.30 10.30
N LEU A 61 -11.70 2.07 9.82
CA LEU A 61 -12.87 1.19 9.83
C LEU A 61 -13.16 0.73 11.26
N ASN A 62 -14.40 0.91 11.71
CA ASN A 62 -14.90 0.31 12.95
C ASN A 62 -15.17 -1.20 12.75
N ALA A 63 -15.61 -1.89 13.80
CA ALA A 63 -15.90 -3.32 13.75
C ALA A 63 -16.96 -3.64 12.67
N GLU A 64 -17.96 -2.77 12.50
CA GLU A 64 -19.05 -2.92 11.52
C GLU A 64 -18.63 -2.56 10.08
N GLY A 65 -17.41 -2.09 9.86
CA GLY A 65 -16.94 -1.70 8.52
C GLY A 65 -17.36 -0.32 8.06
N SER A 66 -17.81 0.52 8.98
CA SER A 66 -18.13 1.93 8.74
C SER A 66 -17.00 2.83 9.23
N ILE A 67 -17.04 4.09 8.80
CA ILE A 67 -16.09 5.12 9.22
C ILE A 67 -16.21 5.34 10.74
N SER A 68 -15.08 5.32 11.45
CA SER A 68 -15.01 5.61 12.89
C SER A 68 -15.42 7.06 13.19
N SER A 69 -15.99 7.31 14.36
CA SER A 69 -16.27 8.68 14.81
C SER A 69 -15.02 9.44 15.25
N GLY A 70 -14.00 8.72 15.71
CA GLY A 70 -12.70 9.27 16.12
C GLY A 70 -11.64 9.11 15.04
N LEU A 71 -10.50 9.76 15.27
CA LEU A 71 -9.30 9.62 14.44
C LEU A 71 -8.26 8.79 15.18
N LEU A 72 -7.55 7.95 14.45
CA LEU A 72 -6.26 7.40 14.88
C LEU A 72 -5.19 8.44 14.54
N ASN A 73 -4.42 8.89 15.54
CA ASN A 73 -3.21 9.68 15.30
C ASN A 73 -2.00 8.77 15.33
N LEU A 74 -1.11 8.85 14.34
CA LEU A 74 0.11 8.04 14.32
C LEU A 74 0.98 8.27 15.57
N SER A 75 1.01 9.50 16.07
CA SER A 75 1.70 9.87 17.30
C SER A 75 1.17 9.18 18.56
N ASP A 76 -0.09 8.70 18.56
CA ASP A 76 -0.66 8.00 19.71
C ASP A 76 -0.12 6.57 19.84
N LEU A 77 0.51 6.06 18.77
CA LEU A 77 1.11 4.71 18.72
C LEU A 77 2.57 4.69 19.18
N ARG A 78 3.14 5.83 19.62
CA ARG A 78 4.53 5.90 20.10
C ARG A 78 4.72 5.09 21.38
N GLY A 79 5.98 4.76 21.68
CA GLY A 79 6.37 3.88 22.78
C GLY A 79 6.40 2.39 22.44
N ALA A 80 6.03 2.02 21.21
CA ALA A 80 6.19 0.68 20.65
C ALA A 80 6.44 0.76 19.14
N PRO A 81 7.10 -0.23 18.52
CA PRO A 81 7.26 -0.24 17.07
C PRO A 81 5.92 -0.24 16.36
N VAL A 82 5.85 0.42 15.21
CA VAL A 82 4.66 0.47 14.35
C VAL A 82 5.05 0.02 12.96
N SER A 83 4.23 -0.81 12.32
CA SER A 83 4.35 -1.05 10.88
C SER A 83 3.14 -0.50 10.15
N LEU A 84 3.39 0.35 9.16
CA LEU A 84 2.37 0.87 8.26
C LEU A 84 2.38 0.05 6.98
N ILE A 85 1.21 -0.43 6.57
CA ILE A 85 1.03 -1.30 5.42
C ILE A 85 0.07 -0.59 4.46
N PHE A 86 0.61 0.01 3.41
CA PHE A 86 -0.18 0.72 2.39
C PHE A 86 -0.66 -0.26 1.32
N GLY A 87 -1.92 -0.14 0.91
CA GLY A 87 -2.47 -0.98 -0.15
C GLY A 87 -3.95 -0.67 -0.47
N CYS A 88 -4.45 -1.36 -1.48
CA CYS A 88 -5.84 -1.27 -1.96
C CYS A 88 -6.35 -2.63 -2.48
N TYR A 89 -7.67 -2.78 -2.62
CA TYR A 89 -8.25 -4.09 -2.97
C TYR A 89 -7.95 -4.49 -4.41
N THR A 90 -7.98 -3.54 -5.34
CA THR A 90 -7.79 -3.83 -6.76
C THR A 90 -6.34 -4.12 -7.13
N CYS A 91 -5.37 -4.03 -6.21
CA CYS A 91 -3.99 -4.46 -6.43
C CYS A 91 -3.85 -5.99 -6.31
N PRO A 92 -3.63 -6.76 -7.40
CA PRO A 92 -3.52 -8.22 -7.32
C PRO A 92 -2.35 -8.68 -6.46
N VAL A 93 -1.26 -7.91 -6.45
CA VAL A 93 -0.04 -8.29 -5.74
C VAL A 93 -0.18 -8.09 -4.23
N PHE A 94 -0.76 -6.97 -3.79
CA PHE A 94 -1.12 -6.77 -2.39
C PHE A 94 -2.07 -7.88 -1.90
N ARG A 95 -3.09 -8.22 -2.70
CA ARG A 95 -4.04 -9.30 -2.40
C ARG A 95 -3.38 -10.66 -2.22
N ARG A 96 -2.53 -11.10 -3.16
CA ARG A 96 -1.87 -12.43 -3.09
C ARG A 96 -0.86 -12.57 -1.95
N GLN A 97 -0.41 -11.45 -1.38
CA GLN A 97 0.51 -11.41 -0.24
C GLN A 97 -0.17 -11.59 1.12
N SER A 98 -1.52 -11.57 1.17
CA SER A 98 -2.30 -11.53 2.41
C SER A 98 -1.96 -12.64 3.41
N ASP A 99 -1.78 -13.88 2.96
CA ASP A 99 -1.48 -15.00 3.87
C ASP A 99 -0.11 -14.84 4.54
N ARG A 100 0.90 -14.38 3.79
CA ARG A 100 2.23 -14.12 4.35
C ARG A 100 2.22 -12.90 5.28
N MET A 101 1.47 -11.85 4.93
CA MET A 101 1.26 -10.71 5.83
C MET A 101 0.64 -11.16 7.16
N LYS A 102 -0.43 -11.97 7.13
CA LYS A 102 -1.05 -12.52 8.35
C LYS A 102 -0.08 -13.33 9.19
N GLN A 103 0.76 -14.15 8.57
CA GLN A 103 1.77 -14.94 9.29
C GLN A 103 2.76 -14.03 10.04
N LEU A 104 3.24 -12.97 9.39
CA LEU A 104 4.17 -12.01 10.00
C LEU A 104 3.49 -11.20 11.10
N ILE A 105 2.29 -10.67 10.85
CA ILE A 105 1.48 -9.94 11.84
C ILE A 105 1.29 -10.80 13.09
N LYS A 106 0.86 -12.05 12.92
CA LYS A 106 0.69 -12.99 14.03
C LYS A 106 1.99 -13.32 14.75
N HIS A 107 3.10 -13.45 14.02
CA HIS A 107 4.40 -13.76 14.61
C HIS A 107 4.89 -12.64 15.54
N TYR A 108 4.67 -11.38 15.16
CA TYR A 108 5.10 -10.19 15.91
C TYR A 108 3.98 -9.55 16.74
N ASP A 109 2.85 -10.24 16.92
CA ASP A 109 1.73 -9.76 17.72
C ASP A 109 2.18 -9.41 19.15
N GLY A 110 1.65 -8.31 19.68
CA GLY A 110 2.04 -7.72 20.96
C GLY A 110 3.44 -7.08 21.01
N ARG A 111 4.26 -7.20 19.95
CA ARG A 111 5.60 -6.57 19.85
C ARG A 111 5.65 -5.45 18.83
N VAL A 112 4.81 -5.50 17.79
CA VAL A 112 4.68 -4.46 16.77
C VAL A 112 3.21 -4.15 16.57
N GLN A 113 2.88 -2.86 16.48
CA GLN A 113 1.54 -2.40 16.13
C GLN A 113 1.40 -2.33 14.60
N PHE A 114 0.53 -3.15 14.02
CA PHE A 114 0.31 -3.17 12.58
C PHE A 114 -0.92 -2.34 12.21
N VAL A 115 -0.75 -1.38 11.30
CA VAL A 115 -1.81 -0.49 10.82
C VAL A 115 -1.82 -0.53 9.29
N PHE A 116 -2.96 -0.90 8.71
CA PHE A 116 -3.16 -0.76 7.28
C PHE A 116 -3.55 0.67 6.95
N VAL A 117 -2.99 1.22 5.87
CA VAL A 117 -3.40 2.51 5.31
C VAL A 117 -3.99 2.25 3.93
N TYR A 118 -5.31 2.40 3.84
CA TYR A 118 -6.07 2.13 2.64
C TYR A 118 -6.06 3.35 1.71
N VAL A 119 -5.46 3.19 0.53
CA VAL A 119 -5.25 4.25 -0.47
C VAL A 119 -6.22 4.11 -1.65
N LEU A 120 -6.01 4.87 -2.73
CA LEU A 120 -6.80 4.74 -3.94
C LEU A 120 -6.65 3.36 -4.59
N GLU A 121 -7.68 2.96 -5.33
CA GLU A 121 -7.64 1.74 -6.12
C GLU A 121 -6.56 1.85 -7.20
N ALA A 122 -5.60 0.93 -7.19
CA ALA A 122 -4.54 0.85 -8.19
C ALA A 122 -5.09 0.46 -9.56
N HIS A 123 -6.16 -0.35 -9.59
CA HIS A 123 -6.72 -0.87 -10.82
C HIS A 123 -8.26 -0.75 -10.91
N PRO A 124 -8.79 0.49 -10.96
CA PRO A 124 -10.22 0.72 -10.93
C PRO A 124 -10.89 0.44 -12.29
N THR A 125 -12.20 0.18 -12.29
CA THR A 125 -12.97 -0.16 -13.50
C THR A 125 -13.17 1.01 -14.47
N ASP A 126 -13.12 2.24 -13.96
CA ASP A 126 -13.14 3.50 -14.70
C ASP A 126 -11.73 4.01 -15.06
N GLY A 127 -10.71 3.16 -14.88
CA GLY A 127 -9.34 3.38 -15.32
C GLY A 127 -8.71 2.09 -15.86
N TRP A 128 -7.46 1.83 -15.47
CA TRP A 128 -6.78 0.58 -15.83
C TRP A 128 -7.21 -0.57 -14.92
N ASN A 129 -7.85 -1.61 -15.45
CA ASN A 129 -8.22 -2.81 -14.69
C ASN A 129 -7.58 -4.08 -15.27
N THR A 130 -7.09 -4.96 -14.39
CA THR A 130 -6.30 -6.16 -14.75
C THR A 130 -7.18 -7.37 -15.05
N GLU A 131 -6.67 -8.32 -15.84
CA GLU A 131 -7.36 -9.60 -16.07
C GLU A 131 -7.58 -10.39 -14.78
N SER A 132 -6.61 -10.37 -13.85
CA SER A 132 -6.73 -11.01 -12.54
C SER A 132 -7.92 -10.46 -11.75
N ASN A 133 -8.16 -9.15 -11.79
CA ASN A 133 -9.33 -8.54 -11.15
C ASN A 133 -10.63 -9.02 -11.79
N ARG A 134 -10.72 -9.06 -13.12
CA ARG A 134 -11.88 -9.56 -13.86
C ARG A 134 -12.18 -11.02 -13.55
N ALA A 135 -11.15 -11.87 -13.52
CA ALA A 135 -11.28 -13.30 -13.23
C ALA A 135 -11.74 -13.57 -11.79
N THR A 136 -11.38 -12.69 -10.85
CA THR A 136 -11.73 -12.81 -9.42
C THR A 136 -12.96 -11.98 -9.03
N GLY A 137 -13.57 -11.25 -9.95
CA GLY A 137 -14.73 -10.39 -9.70
C GLY A 137 -14.44 -9.14 -8.85
N VAL A 138 -13.17 -8.76 -8.65
CA VAL A 138 -12.78 -7.56 -7.90
C VAL A 138 -12.87 -6.33 -8.80
N MET A 139 -14.09 -5.81 -8.92
CA MET A 139 -14.46 -4.79 -9.90
C MET A 139 -15.02 -3.55 -9.19
N TYR A 140 -14.13 -2.63 -8.84
CA TYR A 140 -14.47 -1.36 -8.17
C TYR A 140 -14.08 -0.17 -9.04
N ALA A 141 -14.96 0.83 -9.13
CA ALA A 141 -14.59 2.15 -9.67
C ALA A 141 -13.70 2.88 -8.66
N GLN A 142 -13.05 3.96 -9.10
CA GLN A 142 -12.23 4.76 -8.19
C GLN A 142 -13.08 5.40 -7.09
N THR A 143 -12.53 5.44 -5.88
CA THR A 143 -13.15 6.08 -4.72
C THR A 143 -13.03 7.60 -4.83
N ILE A 144 -14.15 8.32 -4.72
CA ILE A 144 -14.19 9.79 -4.86
C ILE A 144 -14.42 10.51 -3.52
N ASN A 145 -14.90 9.78 -2.51
CA ASN A 145 -15.14 10.27 -1.16
C ASN A 145 -14.76 9.20 -0.13
N LEU A 146 -14.87 9.56 1.16
CA LEU A 146 -14.45 8.70 2.25
C LEU A 146 -15.39 7.51 2.43
N GLU A 147 -16.69 7.66 2.16
CA GLU A 147 -17.70 6.61 2.25
C GLU A 147 -17.46 5.50 1.22
N ASP A 148 -17.13 5.88 -0.02
CA ASP A 148 -16.76 4.96 -1.08
C ASP A 148 -15.48 4.20 -0.69
N ARG A 149 -14.47 4.92 -0.19
CA ARG A 149 -13.22 4.31 0.28
C ARG A 149 -13.46 3.34 1.43
N ALA A 150 -14.28 3.72 2.41
CA ALA A 150 -14.63 2.85 3.53
C ALA A 150 -15.32 1.56 3.06
N LYS A 151 -16.22 1.67 2.07
CA LYS A 151 -16.92 0.52 1.51
C LYS A 151 -15.95 -0.47 0.87
N VAL A 152 -15.06 -0.03 -0.02
CA VAL A 152 -14.11 -0.93 -0.69
C VAL A 152 -13.07 -1.48 0.29
N ALA A 153 -12.60 -0.65 1.22
CA ALA A 153 -11.72 -1.08 2.29
C ALA A 153 -12.34 -2.14 3.18
N ASN A 154 -13.63 -2.02 3.51
CA ASN A 154 -14.32 -3.03 4.29
C ASN A 154 -14.52 -4.32 3.50
N ASP A 155 -14.90 -4.24 2.21
CA ASP A 155 -15.03 -5.43 1.37
C ASP A 155 -13.70 -6.21 1.30
N TRP A 156 -12.57 -5.51 1.15
CA TRP A 156 -11.23 -6.11 1.22
C TRP A 156 -10.95 -6.74 2.60
N ARG A 157 -11.17 -5.98 3.68
CA ARG A 157 -10.92 -6.43 5.06
C ARG A 157 -11.72 -7.69 5.37
N SER A 158 -12.98 -7.75 4.93
CA SER A 158 -13.85 -8.92 5.09
C SER A 158 -13.41 -10.10 4.23
N ALA A 159 -13.07 -9.86 2.95
CA ALA A 159 -12.64 -10.92 2.04
C ALA A 159 -11.34 -11.61 2.49
N TYR A 160 -10.45 -10.85 3.14
CA TYR A 160 -9.18 -11.35 3.66
C TYR A 160 -9.16 -11.47 5.18
N GLU A 161 -10.26 -11.28 5.90
CA GLU A 161 -10.33 -11.49 7.35
C GLU A 161 -9.19 -10.81 8.16
N PHE A 162 -8.88 -9.55 7.83
CA PHE A 162 -7.91 -8.77 8.61
C PHE A 162 -8.59 -8.13 9.83
N GLU A 163 -7.97 -8.26 11.00
CA GLU A 163 -8.47 -7.71 12.27
C GLU A 163 -7.76 -6.41 12.67
N ASN A 164 -6.64 -6.10 12.02
CA ASN A 164 -5.82 -4.92 12.31
C ASN A 164 -6.56 -3.61 11.98
N PRO A 165 -6.22 -2.49 12.63
CA PRO A 165 -6.72 -1.18 12.27
C PRO A 165 -6.49 -0.87 10.78
N VAL A 166 -7.56 -0.44 10.10
CA VAL A 166 -7.51 0.02 8.71
C VAL A 166 -7.80 1.52 8.72
N VAL A 167 -6.76 2.33 8.56
CA VAL A 167 -6.84 3.77 8.33
C VAL A 167 -7.32 4.00 6.91
N LEU A 168 -8.27 4.92 6.74
CA LEU A 168 -8.71 5.41 5.44
C LEU A 168 -7.94 6.68 5.15
N ASP A 169 -7.17 6.71 4.05
CA ASP A 169 -6.56 7.97 3.62
C ASP A 169 -7.67 9.00 3.33
N TRP A 170 -7.35 10.28 3.42
CA TRP A 170 -8.30 11.36 3.14
C TRP A 170 -8.63 11.43 1.65
N PRO A 171 -9.78 12.03 1.25
CA PRO A 171 -10.14 12.16 -0.17
C PRO A 171 -9.12 12.90 -1.04
N ASP A 172 -8.24 13.71 -0.43
CA ASP A 172 -7.12 14.38 -1.11
C ASP A 172 -5.81 13.58 -1.14
N ASN A 173 -5.83 12.34 -0.64
CA ASN A 173 -4.74 11.37 -0.63
C ASN A 173 -3.47 11.88 0.06
N ARG A 174 -3.63 12.75 1.07
CA ARG A 174 -2.49 13.42 1.72
C ARG A 174 -1.57 12.44 2.44
N ILE A 175 -2.09 11.34 3.01
CA ILE A 175 -1.24 10.35 3.70
C ILE A 175 -0.44 9.59 2.65
N ASN A 176 -1.06 9.17 1.55
CA ASN A 176 -0.34 8.58 0.44
C ASN A 176 0.72 9.52 -0.15
N ALA A 177 0.44 10.82 -0.28
CA ALA A 177 1.39 11.79 -0.79
C ALA A 177 2.65 11.90 0.09
N ASP A 178 2.48 11.90 1.42
CA ASP A 178 3.60 11.99 2.36
C ASP A 178 4.45 10.71 2.40
N TYR A 179 3.85 9.55 2.08
CA TYR A 179 4.47 8.22 2.20
C TYR A 179 4.77 7.55 0.85
N ALA A 180 4.36 8.13 -0.28
CA ALA A 180 4.43 7.47 -1.59
C ALA A 180 3.99 5.99 -1.54
N GLY A 181 2.84 5.74 -0.90
CA GLY A 181 2.41 4.42 -0.44
C GLY A 181 1.72 3.55 -1.51
N GLU A 182 1.26 4.16 -2.59
CA GLU A 182 0.65 3.47 -3.73
C GLU A 182 1.67 2.70 -4.58
N PRO A 183 1.23 1.66 -5.30
CA PRO A 183 -0.01 0.90 -5.06
C PRO A 183 0.10 -0.02 -3.83
N GLU A 184 1.31 -0.27 -3.35
CA GLU A 184 1.65 -1.01 -2.14
C GLU A 184 2.98 -0.50 -1.60
N ARG A 185 3.06 -0.31 -0.27
CA ARG A 185 4.31 0.03 0.41
C ARG A 185 4.32 -0.37 1.87
N LEU A 186 5.47 -0.81 2.35
CA LEU A 186 5.67 -1.29 3.71
C LEU A 186 6.64 -0.37 4.45
N TYR A 187 6.25 0.04 5.66
CA TYR A 187 7.08 0.83 6.56
C TYR A 187 7.21 0.14 7.91
N VAL A 188 8.37 0.33 8.56
CA VAL A 188 8.57 0.02 9.98
C VAL A 188 9.11 1.25 10.68
N LEU A 189 8.46 1.62 11.78
CA LEU A 189 8.80 2.72 12.66
C LEU A 189 9.24 2.16 14.01
N ASP A 190 10.26 2.77 14.63
CA ASP A 190 10.62 2.46 16.02
C ASP A 190 9.66 3.12 17.03
N GLY A 191 9.94 2.95 18.33
CA GLY A 191 9.11 3.47 19.41
C GLY A 191 9.03 5.00 19.45
N ASP A 192 10.06 5.69 18.96
CA ASP A 192 10.10 7.16 18.88
C ASP A 192 9.46 7.69 17.59
N GLY A 193 9.22 6.79 16.63
CA GLY A 193 8.58 7.11 15.37
C GLY A 193 9.49 7.42 14.22
N ILE A 194 10.76 7.03 14.33
CA ILE A 194 11.72 7.14 13.25
C ILE A 194 11.45 5.99 12.27
N VAL A 195 11.49 6.31 10.98
CA VAL A 195 11.39 5.31 9.92
C VAL A 195 12.66 4.46 9.94
N THR A 196 12.55 3.18 10.29
CA THR A 196 13.67 2.23 10.32
C THR A 196 13.73 1.33 9.09
N PHE A 197 12.66 1.31 8.31
CA PHE A 197 12.54 0.60 7.04
C PHE A 197 11.47 1.24 6.16
N LYS A 198 11.79 1.36 4.88
CA LYS A 198 10.90 1.76 3.78
C LYS A 198 11.11 0.77 2.62
N SER A 199 10.09 -0.01 2.27
CA SER A 199 10.18 -0.86 1.08
C SER A 199 10.33 -0.03 -0.19
N GLU A 200 10.87 -0.64 -1.25
CA GLU A 200 10.67 -0.11 -2.59
C GLU A 200 9.16 -0.02 -2.90
N GLN A 201 8.78 0.89 -3.80
CA GLN A 201 7.40 1.02 -4.24
C GLN A 201 6.99 -0.27 -4.96
N GLY A 202 5.88 -0.89 -4.54
CA GLY A 202 5.38 -2.13 -5.12
C GLY A 202 4.60 -1.95 -6.43
N PRO A 203 4.15 -3.07 -7.04
CA PRO A 203 4.50 -4.43 -6.70
C PRO A 203 5.25 -5.08 -7.86
N TYR A 204 6.57 -5.05 -7.77
CA TYR A 204 7.38 -5.56 -8.87
C TYR A 204 8.10 -6.86 -8.53
N TYR A 205 8.25 -7.18 -7.23
CA TYR A 205 8.84 -8.43 -6.76
C TYR A 205 8.23 -8.92 -5.45
N ASP A 206 8.33 -10.24 -5.22
CA ASP A 206 7.82 -10.93 -4.03
C ASP A 206 8.74 -10.79 -2.79
N ASN A 207 9.96 -10.25 -2.95
CA ASN A 207 10.95 -10.17 -1.88
C ASN A 207 10.62 -9.10 -0.83
N HIS A 208 9.74 -8.15 -1.12
CA HIS A 208 9.41 -7.04 -0.21
C HIS A 208 8.92 -7.54 1.16
N LEU A 209 8.20 -8.67 1.21
CA LEU A 209 7.75 -9.25 2.48
C LEU A 209 8.87 -9.84 3.32
N GLU A 210 9.92 -10.36 2.71
CA GLU A 210 11.05 -10.93 3.44
C GLU A 210 11.99 -9.82 3.94
N ASP A 211 12.17 -8.77 3.14
CA ASP A 211 12.86 -7.55 3.59
C ASP A 211 12.09 -6.90 4.75
N TRP A 212 10.76 -6.84 4.65
CA TRP A 212 9.89 -6.39 5.74
C TRP A 212 9.99 -7.30 6.98
N ALA A 213 10.00 -8.63 6.80
CA ALA A 213 10.18 -9.57 7.91
C ALA A 213 11.51 -9.36 8.65
N ALA A 214 12.60 -9.10 7.92
CA ALA A 214 13.89 -8.78 8.50
C ALA A 214 13.89 -7.43 9.24
N ALA A 215 13.19 -6.43 8.70
CA ALA A 215 13.01 -5.14 9.36
C ALA A 215 12.19 -5.25 10.66
N LEU A 216 11.12 -6.05 10.67
CA LEU A 216 10.32 -6.35 11.86
C LEU A 216 11.16 -7.02 12.95
N GLU A 217 11.99 -8.01 12.59
CA GLU A 217 12.90 -8.65 13.55
C GLU A 217 13.89 -7.62 14.13
N LYS A 218 14.51 -6.81 13.25
CA LYS A 218 15.49 -5.81 13.66
C LYS A 218 14.91 -4.76 14.61
N VAL A 219 13.72 -4.23 14.31
CA VAL A 219 13.09 -3.21 15.16
C VAL A 219 12.72 -3.80 16.53
N VAL A 220 12.24 -5.04 16.57
CA VAL A 220 11.86 -5.71 17.83
C VAL A 220 13.09 -6.01 18.70
N LEU A 221 14.23 -6.32 18.09
CA LEU A 221 15.49 -6.53 18.83
C LEU A 221 16.12 -5.23 19.35
N SER A 222 15.75 -4.09 18.78
CA SER A 222 16.35 -2.78 19.08
C SER A 222 15.49 -1.90 19.99
N ASN A 223 14.25 -2.32 20.29
CA ASN A 223 13.29 -1.57 21.11
C ASN A 223 13.14 -2.14 22.52
#